data_AF-X1A8M7-F1
#
_entry.id   AF-X1A8M7-F1
#
_cell.length_a   1.000
_cell.length_b   1.000
_cell.length_c   1.000
_cell.angle_alpha   90.00
_cell.angle_beta   90.00
_cell.angle_gamma   90.00
#
_symmetry.space_group_name_H-M   'P 1'
#
loop_
_entity.id
_entity.type
_entity.pdbx_description
1 polymer ?
#
loop_
_entity_poly.entity_id
_entity_poly.type
_entity_poly.pdbx_seq_one_letter_code
_entity_poly.pdbx_strand_id
1 'polypeptide(L)' 'QKIHHIQFNVISSDTLIAAQKEPHKYKDLMVRVAGYVARFVELPKPVQDSILARTIHGSY' A
#
# COMPACT_ATOMS: atom_id res chain seq x y z
N GLN A 1 -9.52 -8.75 -22.64
CA GLN A 1 -9.99 -9.00 -21.25
C GLN A 1 -9.50 -7.88 -20.37
N LYS A 2 -10.34 -7.45 -19.43
CA LYS A 2 -10.26 -6.21 -18.67
C LYS A 2 -8.98 -6.11 -17.84
N ILE A 3 -8.11 -5.16 -18.18
CA ILE A 3 -7.09 -4.67 -17.25
C ILE A 3 -7.65 -3.38 -16.66
N HIS A 4 -8.30 -3.50 -15.50
CA HIS A 4 -8.66 -2.34 -14.69
C HIS A 4 -7.37 -1.81 -14.07
N HIS A 5 -6.58 -1.03 -14.82
CA HIS A 5 -5.52 -0.21 -14.26
C HIS A 5 -6.17 0.97 -13.52
N ILE A 6 -6.78 0.68 -12.37
CA ILE A 6 -7.17 1.73 -11.45
C ILE A 6 -5.89 2.12 -10.71
N GLN A 7 -5.22 3.15 -11.22
CA GLN A 7 -4.14 3.81 -10.49
C GLN A 7 -4.78 4.62 -9.37
N PHE A 8 -5.15 3.93 -8.28
CA PHE A 8 -5.54 4.57 -7.04
C PHE A 8 -4.29 5.26 -6.47
N ASN A 9 -4.11 6.54 -6.74
CA ASN A 9 -3.11 7.38 -6.05
C ASN A 9 -3.38 7.45 -4.53
N VAL A 10 -4.57 7.01 -4.08
CA VAL A 10 -4.98 6.89 -2.68
C VAL A 10 -5.26 5.42 -2.39
N ILE A 11 -4.29 4.73 -1.78
CA ILE A 11 -4.49 3.37 -1.29
C ILE A 11 -5.20 3.48 0.07
N SER A 12 -6.33 2.80 0.23
CA SER A 12 -7.05 2.80 1.52
C SER A 12 -6.25 2.08 2.60
N SER A 13 -6.41 2.51 3.85
CA SER A 13 -5.85 1.83 5.02
C SER A 13 -6.27 0.36 5.06
N ASP A 14 -7.52 0.04 4.71
CA ASP A 14 -8.02 -1.34 4.61
C ASP A 14 -7.23 -2.18 3.61
N THR A 15 -6.85 -1.60 2.46
CA THR A 15 -6.04 -2.30 1.45
C THR A 15 -4.64 -2.59 1.97
N LEU A 16 -4.03 -1.63 2.67
CA LEU A 16 -2.73 -1.83 3.29
C LEU A 16 -2.80 -2.93 4.37
N ILE A 17 -3.82 -2.91 5.23
CA ILE A 17 -4.05 -3.94 6.26
C ILE A 17 -4.26 -5.33 5.62
N ALA A 18 -5.05 -5.41 4.55
CA ALA A 18 -5.26 -6.65 3.82
C ALA A 18 -3.96 -7.16 3.18
N ALA A 19 -3.12 -6.25 2.66
CA ALA A 19 -1.82 -6.59 2.10
C ALA A 19 -0.81 -7.09 3.13
N GLN A 20 -0.90 -6.64 4.39
CA GLN A 20 -0.10 -7.21 5.48
C GLN A 20 -0.53 -8.64 5.83
N LYS A 21 -1.84 -8.91 5.80
CA LYS A 21 -2.40 -10.24 6.13
C LYS A 21 -2.24 -11.24 4.99
N GLU A 22 -2.40 -10.79 3.75
CA GLU A 22 -2.39 -11.63 2.55
C GLU A 22 -1.40 -11.14 1.49
N PRO A 23 -0.09 -11.05 1.79
CA PRO A 23 0.90 -10.45 0.89
C PRO A 23 0.95 -11.10 -0.51
N HIS A 24 0.56 -12.36 -0.62
CA HIS A 24 0.49 -13.10 -1.89
C HIS A 24 -0.58 -12.56 -2.86
N LYS A 25 -1.66 -11.94 -2.37
CA LYS A 25 -2.70 -11.31 -3.19
C LYS A 25 -2.33 -9.89 -3.62
N TYR A 26 -1.38 -9.26 -2.92
CA TYR A 26 -1.01 -7.86 -3.08
C TYR A 26 0.45 -7.70 -3.54
N LYS A 27 0.99 -8.67 -4.29
CA LYS A 27 2.38 -8.65 -4.79
C LYS A 27 2.67 -7.42 -5.65
N ASP A 28 1.68 -6.95 -6.39
CA ASP A 28 1.81 -5.78 -7.26
C ASP A 28 1.41 -4.46 -6.58
N LEU A 29 1.13 -4.49 -5.26
CA LEU A 29 0.76 -3.29 -4.52
C LEU A 29 1.97 -2.37 -4.35
N MET A 30 2.00 -1.29 -5.13
CA MET A 30 3.03 -0.27 -5.10
C MET A 30 2.63 0.89 -4.18
N VAL A 31 3.51 1.31 -3.30
CA VAL A 31 3.31 2.45 -2.40
C VAL A 31 4.36 3.54 -2.67
N ARG A 32 3.95 4.80 -2.54
CA ARG A 32 4.86 5.94 -2.62
C ARG A 32 5.44 6.22 -1.23
N VAL A 33 6.74 6.02 -1.12
CA VAL A 33 7.56 6.46 0.01
C VAL A 33 8.19 7.81 -0.36
N ALA A 34 8.56 8.63 0.61
CA ALA A 34 9.14 9.96 0.38
C ALA A 34 10.40 9.86 -0.51
N GLY A 35 10.23 10.06 -1.82
CA GLY A 35 11.27 10.02 -2.84
C GLY A 35 11.30 8.78 -3.75
N TYR A 36 10.54 7.71 -3.48
CA TYR A 36 10.56 6.51 -4.34
C TYR A 36 9.26 5.69 -4.25
N VAL A 37 9.05 4.81 -5.23
CA VAL A 37 7.95 3.84 -5.25
C VAL A 37 8.52 2.47 -4.98
N ALA A 38 7.88 1.70 -4.08
CA ALA A 38 8.29 0.35 -3.74
C ALA A 38 7.07 -0.58 -3.55
N ARG A 39 7.29 -1.89 -3.68
CA ARG A 39 6.25 -2.89 -3.39
C ARG A 39 6.00 -2.95 -1.89
N PHE A 40 4.77 -2.70 -1.45
CA PHE A 40 4.41 -2.64 -0.05
C PHE A 40 4.74 -3.92 0.71
N VAL A 41 4.46 -5.07 0.09
CA VAL A 41 4.68 -6.39 0.69
C VAL A 41 6.17 -6.77 0.83
N GLU A 42 7.07 -6.06 0.14
CA GLU A 42 8.52 -6.23 0.27
C GLU A 42 9.14 -5.32 1.32
N LEU A 43 8.38 -4.33 1.81
CA LEU A 43 8.87 -3.43 2.86
C LEU A 43 8.86 -4.15 4.22
N PRO A 44 9.79 -3.83 5.12
CA PRO A 44 9.74 -4.32 6.49
C PRO A 44 8.45 -3.90 7.21
N LYS A 45 7.92 -4.75 8.09
CA LYS A 45 6.70 -4.49 8.88
C LYS A 45 6.67 -3.09 9.56
N PRO A 46 7.77 -2.59 10.19
CA PRO A 46 7.78 -1.23 10.74
C PRO A 46 7.59 -0.11 9.71
N VAL A 47 8.08 -0.30 8.49
CA VAL A 47 7.92 0.65 7.38
C VAL A 47 6.48 0.61 6.86
N GLN A 48 5.92 -0.59 6.71
CA GLN A 48 4.52 -0.78 6.34
C GLN A 48 3.57 -0.11 7.35
N ASP A 49 3.83 -0.27 8.64
CA ASP A 49 3.03 0.33 9.71
C ASP A 49 3.15 1.86 9.73
N SER A 50 4.35 2.40 9.44
CA SER A 50 4.55 3.84 9.28
C SER A 50 3.77 4.41 8.10
N ILE A 51 3.67 3.66 6.99
CA ILE A 51 2.87 4.05 5.82
C ILE A 51 1.39 4.01 6.18
N LEU A 52 0.93 2.95 6.83
CA LEU A 52 -0.46 2.81 7.27
C LEU A 52 -0.87 3.94 8.22
N ALA A 53 -0.03 4.27 9.20
CA ALA A 53 -0.28 5.36 10.14
C ALA A 53 -0.43 6.71 9.42
N ARG A 54 0.39 6.98 8.40
CA ARG A 54 0.29 8.19 7.57
C ARG A 54 -0.98 8.20 6.73
N THR A 55 -1.36 7.07 6.13
CA THR A 55 -2.59 6.94 5.34
C THR A 55 -3.84 7.20 6.19
N ILE A 56 -3.84 6.78 7.46
CA ILE A 56 -4.96 7.02 8.39
C ILE A 56 -5.02 8.49 8.84
N HIS A 57 -3.87 9.16 9.00
CA HIS A 57 -3.81 10.55 9.48
C HIS A 57 -4.02 11.61 8.38
N GLY A 58 -3.73 11.29 7.12
CA GLY A 58 -3.80 12.23 5.99
C GLY A 58 -5.21 12.52 5.43
N SER A 59 -6.27 12.00 6.07
CA SER A 59 -7.66 12.12 5.64
C SER A 59 -8.49 13.14 6.44
N TYR A 60 -7.84 14.08 7.13
CA TYR A 60 -8.49 15.24 7.78
C TYR A 60 -8.34 16.52 6.96
#